data_AF-A0A922ZU31-F1
#
_entry.id   AF-A0A922ZU31-F1
#
_cell.length_a   1.000
_cell.length_b   1.000
_cell.length_c   1.000
_cell.angle_alpha   90.00
_cell.angle_beta   90.00
_cell.angle_gamma   90.00
#
_symmetry.space_group_name_H-M   'P 1'
#
loop_
_entity.id
_entity.type
_entity.pdbx_description
1 polymer ?
#
loop_
_entity_poly.entity_id
_entity_poly.type
_entity_poly.pdbx_seq_one_letter_code
_entity_poly.pdbx_strand_id
1 'polypeptide(L)' 'MDRRTRGGASVTAHRDVVIIGGGHNGLTAAAYLAQAGLDVQVL' A
#
# COMPACT_ATOMS: atom_id res chain seq x y z
N MET A 1 2.80 15.18 8.48
CA MET A 1 3.36 14.36 9.58
C MET A 1 4.75 13.89 9.18
N ASP A 2 5.79 14.42 9.82
CA ASP A 2 7.20 14.08 9.61
C ASP A 2 7.59 12.88 10.52
N ARG A 3 7.97 11.73 9.93
CA ARG A 3 8.52 10.58 10.67
C ARG A 3 10.03 10.51 10.45
N ARG A 4 10.76 11.17 11.36
CA ARG A 4 12.23 11.22 11.39
C ARG A 4 12.89 9.84 11.54
N THR A 5 14.09 9.80 10.98
CA THR A 5 15.09 8.72 10.90
C THR A 5 15.68 8.28 12.24
N ARG A 6 15.83 6.97 12.46
CA ARG A 6 16.84 6.36 13.37
C ARG A 6 17.12 4.90 13.01
N GLY A 7 18.41 4.59 12.80
CA GLY A 7 19.00 3.25 12.93
C GLY A 7 18.72 2.26 11.79
N GLY A 8 19.74 1.49 11.37
CA GLY A 8 19.66 0.48 10.32
C GLY A 8 18.77 -0.71 10.67
N ALA A 9 17.46 -0.49 10.66
CA ALA A 9 16.45 -1.52 10.58
C ALA A 9 16.03 -1.62 9.11
N SER A 10 15.90 -2.84 8.58
CA SER A 10 15.20 -3.08 7.32
C SER A 10 13.90 -2.30 7.36
N VAL A 11 13.76 -1.29 6.49
CA VAL A 11 12.53 -0.51 6.39
C VAL A 11 11.47 -1.48 5.85
N THR A 12 10.69 -2.07 6.75
CA THR A 12 9.50 -2.79 6.33
C THR A 12 8.60 -1.76 5.66
N ALA A 13 8.45 -1.87 4.34
CA ALA A 13 7.57 -1.01 3.58
C ALA A 13 6.16 -1.14 4.17
N HIS A 14 5.66 -0.05 4.75
CA HIS A 14 4.33 -0.03 5.36
C HIS A 14 3.31 0.28 4.26
N ARG A 15 2.53 -0.72 3.87
CA ARG A 15 1.37 -0.56 3.00
C ARG A 15 0.15 -0.16 3.83
N ASP A 16 -0.72 0.68 3.28
CA ASP A 16 -2.01 0.97 3.90
C ASP A 16 -3.02 -0.15 3.63
N VAL A 17 -2.95 -0.77 2.44
CA VAL A 17 -3.83 -1.87 2.02
C VAL A 17 -3.08 -2.94 1.24
N VAL A 18 -3.42 -4.21 1.50
CA VAL A 18 -3.00 -5.35 0.68
C VAL A 18 -4.25 -6.06 0.15
N ILE A 19 -4.33 -6.23 -1.18
CA ILE A 19 -5.39 -6.96 -1.88
C ILE A 19 -4.83 -8.30 -2.35
N ILE A 20 -5.52 -9.39 -2.04
CA ILE A 20 -5.16 -10.73 -2.50
C ILE A 20 -6.03 -11.10 -3.70
N GLY A 21 -5.40 -11.28 -4.86
CA GLY A 21 -6.04 -11.62 -6.13
C GLY A 21 -6.19 -10.43 -7.09
N GLY A 22 -5.54 -10.53 -8.26
CA GLY A 22 -5.55 -9.53 -9.34
C GLY A 22 -6.69 -9.63 -10.36
N GLY A 23 -7.88 -10.03 -9.92
CA GLY A 23 -9.07 -10.05 -10.79
C GLY A 23 -9.65 -8.66 -11.06
N HIS A 24 -10.65 -8.56 -11.94
CA HIS A 24 -11.30 -7.28 -12.29
C HIS A 24 -11.73 -6.47 -11.07
N ASN A 25 -12.33 -7.13 -10.08
CA ASN A 25 -12.78 -6.48 -8.85
C ASN A 25 -11.60 -6.04 -7.96
N GLY A 26 -10.53 -6.84 -7.91
CA GLY A 26 -9.32 -6.53 -7.13
C GLY A 26 -8.60 -5.30 -7.68
N LEU A 27 -8.43 -5.23 -9.01
CA LEU A 27 -7.82 -4.08 -9.67
C LEU A 27 -8.72 -2.84 -9.62
N THR A 28 -10.04 -3.01 -9.74
CA THR A 28 -11.00 -1.90 -9.60
C THR A 28 -10.93 -1.30 -8.19
N ALA A 29 -10.92 -2.15 -7.15
CA ALA A 29 -10.77 -1.70 -5.77
C ALA A 29 -9.40 -1.01 -5.55
N ALA A 30 -8.32 -1.60 -6.08
CA ALA A 30 -6.98 -1.02 -5.99
C ALA A 30 -6.91 0.39 -6.60
N ALA A 31 -7.55 0.58 -7.77
CA ALA A 31 -7.57 1.87 -8.45
C ALA A 31 -8.27 2.95 -7.62
N TYR A 32 -9.43 2.64 -7.03
CA TYR A 32 -10.15 3.60 -6.19
C TYR A 32 -9.40 3.92 -4.89
N LEU A 33 -8.80 2.92 -4.25
CA LEU A 33 -8.01 3.12 -3.03
C LEU A 33 -6.74 3.94 -3.31
N ALA A 34 -6.08 3.71 -4.44
CA ALA A 34 -4.95 4.52 -4.88
C ALA A 34 -5.37 5.96 -5.21
N GLN A 35 -6.53 6.16 -5.86
CA GLN A 35 -7.11 7.50 -6.08
C GLN A 35 -7.43 8.23 -4.77
N ALA A 36 -7.80 7.50 -3.72
CA ALA A 36 -7.98 8.06 -2.37
C ALA A 36 -6.66 8.37 -1.65
N GLY A 37 -5.51 8.09 -2.27
CA GLY A 37 -4.18 8.40 -1.75
C GLY A 37 -3.57 7.33 -0.84
N LEU A 38 -4.10 6.11 -0.84
CA LEU A 38 -3.58 5.00 -0.05
C LEU A 38 -2.44 4.26 -0.79
N ASP A 39 -1.44 3.79 -0.05
CA ASP A 39 -0.42 2.89 -0.58
C ASP A 39 -0.93 1.44 -0.63
N VAL A 40 -1.29 0.98 -1.84
CA VAL A 40 -1.94 -0.31 -2.07
C VAL A 40 -0.99 -1.30 -2.75
N GLN A 41 -0.94 -2.54 -2.24
CA GLN A 41 -0.27 -3.66 -2.90
C GLN A 41 -1.27 -4.74 -3.31
N VAL A 42 -1.16 -5.22 -4.54
CA VAL A 42 -1.93 -6.38 -5.03
C VAL A 42 -0.99 -7.58 -5.11
N LEU A 43 -1.45 -8.73 -4.60
CA LEU A 43 -0.74 -10.02 -4.60
C LEU A 43 -1.45 -11.07 -5.46
#